data_AF-A0A0A7LBL4-F1
#
_entry.id   AF-A0A0A7LBL4-F1
#
_cell.length_a   1.000
_cell.length_b   1.000
_cell.length_c   1.000
_cell.angle_alpha   90.00
_cell.angle_beta   90.00
_cell.angle_gamma   90.00
#
_symmetry.space_group_name_H-M   'P 1'
#
loop_
_entity.id
_entity.type
_entity.pdbx_description
1 polymer ?
#
loop_
_entity_poly.entity_id
_entity_poly.type
_entity_poly.pdbx_seq_one_letter_code
_entity_poly.pdbx_strand_id
1 'polypeptide(L)'
;MNVKVWTVVVILIVVLAGSAIYLSKNAEQKDRVVIVAMVNEEGSGIFASNSVIGLTFDPNTTTNWGGHVFATPGPSSIQHMILMDFVVNTLGLKFELYNDVRNSDTVYWTAVAPGNMGTSLLGGQIDGGIPWEAHYSNITVQSGVYNAYGVGTTSELWEGHPCCVVAASRAFVYDNPNAVLRFLSAYSASVVWLQDAVNVSSPNHAKLVEYVKSIAGVSNEMVINAALQNVVYTYSLDNLRAGIETMVDTYSSLGLLKNTINKIGFDSSTAFANWLVDDSYISLAAGRPSTYYSDLSNININVGVLAQDIHQIALHIGIREGIFAEYGLTLNLGTPFGAGGDVMNALMSGVVQIGFVGSPPVVLNTVNMW
;
A
#
# COMPACT_ATOMS: atom_id res chain seq x y z
N MET A 1 -12.58 -25.63 59.06
CA MET A 1 -12.45 -24.82 57.83
C MET A 1 -11.51 -25.54 56.87
N ASN A 2 -11.98 -25.84 55.66
CA ASN A 2 -11.40 -26.87 54.80
C ASN A 2 -10.33 -26.28 53.88
N VAL A 3 -9.06 -26.61 54.10
CA VAL A 3 -7.89 -26.09 53.35
C VAL A 3 -8.04 -26.29 51.84
N LYS A 4 -8.71 -27.36 51.42
CA LYS A 4 -9.00 -27.65 50.00
C LYS A 4 -9.86 -26.58 49.31
N VAL A 5 -10.77 -25.93 50.04
CA VAL A 5 -11.64 -24.88 49.48
C VAL A 5 -10.82 -23.61 49.21
N TRP A 6 -9.88 -23.26 50.11
CA TRP A 6 -8.99 -22.12 49.90
C TRP A 6 -7.98 -22.36 48.78
N THR A 7 -7.46 -23.58 48.60
CA THR A 7 -6.57 -23.88 47.48
C THR A 7 -7.28 -23.76 46.12
N VAL A 8 -8.53 -24.22 46.01
CA VAL A 8 -9.32 -24.07 44.77
C VAL A 8 -9.65 -22.60 44.50
N VAL A 9 -10.01 -21.83 45.53
CA VAL A 9 -10.28 -20.39 45.41
C VAL A 9 -9.02 -19.61 45.01
N VAL A 10 -7.86 -19.93 45.58
CA VAL A 10 -6.58 -19.29 45.22
C VAL A 10 -6.14 -19.66 43.80
N ILE A 11 -6.31 -20.92 43.37
CA ILE A 11 -6.01 -21.32 41.99
C ILE A 11 -6.96 -20.63 41.00
N LEU A 12 -8.27 -20.51 41.32
CA LEU A 12 -9.23 -19.77 40.50
C LEU A 12 -8.90 -18.27 40.43
N ILE A 13 -8.47 -17.66 41.53
CA ILE A 13 -8.06 -16.25 41.56
C ILE A 13 -6.76 -16.03 40.78
N VAL A 14 -5.80 -16.95 40.83
CA VAL A 14 -4.55 -16.88 40.06
C VAL A 14 -4.79 -17.14 38.57
N VAL A 15 -5.71 -18.03 38.22
CA VAL A 15 -6.11 -18.27 36.82
C VAL A 15 -6.93 -17.10 36.29
N LEU A 16 -7.83 -16.50 37.07
CA LEU A 16 -8.59 -15.30 36.71
C LEU A 16 -7.72 -14.04 36.64
N ALA A 17 -6.73 -13.89 37.52
CA ALA A 17 -5.76 -12.80 37.46
C ALA A 17 -4.77 -13.00 36.31
N GLY A 18 -4.33 -14.23 36.04
CA GLY A 18 -3.49 -14.58 34.90
C GLY A 18 -4.20 -14.42 33.55
N SER A 19 -5.49 -14.78 33.49
CA SER A 19 -6.33 -14.54 32.30
C SER A 19 -6.77 -13.08 32.19
N ALA A 20 -6.93 -12.33 33.27
CA ALA A 20 -7.11 -10.88 33.23
C ALA A 20 -5.84 -10.13 32.83
N ILE A 21 -4.64 -10.61 33.19
CA ILE A 21 -3.34 -10.07 32.73
C ILE A 21 -3.06 -10.49 31.29
N TYR A 22 -3.48 -11.69 30.87
CA TYR A 22 -3.44 -12.13 29.46
C TYR A 22 -4.45 -11.34 28.61
N LEU A 23 -5.66 -11.11 29.12
CA LEU A 23 -6.67 -10.25 28.50
C LEU A 23 -6.32 -8.77 28.59
N SER A 24 -5.54 -8.31 29.58
CA SER A 24 -5.06 -6.92 29.67
C SER A 24 -3.83 -6.69 28.80
N LYS A 25 -2.94 -7.68 28.65
CA LYS A 25 -1.92 -7.69 27.59
C LYS A 25 -2.56 -7.78 26.21
N ASN A 26 -3.68 -8.48 26.07
CA ASN A 26 -4.48 -8.47 24.84
C ASN A 26 -5.35 -7.21 24.72
N ALA A 27 -5.58 -6.45 25.80
CA ALA A 27 -6.20 -5.13 25.76
C ALA A 27 -5.20 -4.08 25.29
N GLU A 28 -3.89 -4.24 25.55
CA GLU A 28 -2.82 -3.54 24.82
C GLU A 28 -2.70 -4.00 23.34
N GLN A 29 -3.23 -5.18 22.98
CA GLN A 29 -3.31 -5.64 21.58
C GLN A 29 -4.56 -5.15 20.82
N LYS A 30 -5.45 -4.36 21.45
CA LYS A 30 -6.63 -3.80 20.76
C LYS A 30 -6.31 -2.63 19.82
N ASP A 31 -5.12 -2.04 19.91
CA ASP A 31 -4.73 -0.84 19.15
C ASP A 31 -3.75 -1.13 18.01
N ARG A 32 -3.99 -2.16 17.20
CA ARG A 32 -3.14 -2.42 16.02
C ARG A 32 -3.94 -2.63 14.74
N VAL A 33 -3.31 -2.24 13.65
CA VAL A 33 -3.84 -2.41 12.30
C VAL A 33 -3.72 -3.87 11.86
N VAL A 34 -4.66 -4.30 11.02
CA VAL A 34 -4.66 -5.56 10.30
C VAL A 34 -4.92 -5.27 8.82
N ILE A 35 -4.27 -6.04 7.95
CA ILE A 35 -4.54 -6.00 6.52
C ILE A 35 -5.59 -7.05 6.19
N VAL A 36 -6.69 -6.63 5.56
CA VAL A 36 -7.86 -7.48 5.29
C VAL A 36 -8.11 -7.73 3.80
N ALA A 37 -7.45 -6.99 2.91
CA ALA A 37 -7.44 -7.25 1.47
C ALA A 37 -6.24 -6.54 0.81
N MET A 38 -5.84 -7.02 -0.36
CA MET A 38 -4.98 -6.23 -1.26
C MET A 38 -5.79 -5.15 -1.96
N VAL A 39 -5.08 -4.14 -2.48
CA VAL A 39 -5.63 -3.17 -3.43
C VAL A 39 -5.00 -3.37 -4.80
N ASN A 40 -3.67 -3.48 -4.85
CA ASN A 40 -2.93 -3.77 -6.06
C ASN A 40 -1.54 -4.34 -5.76
N GLU A 41 -1.02 -5.07 -6.73
CA GLU A 41 0.40 -5.33 -6.90
C GLU A 41 0.95 -4.35 -7.97
N GLU A 42 2.26 -4.12 -7.95
CA GLU A 42 2.97 -3.34 -8.98
C GLU A 42 2.45 -1.89 -9.13
N GLY A 43 2.56 -1.29 -10.32
CA GLY A 43 1.97 0.03 -10.60
C GLY A 43 2.88 1.23 -10.33
N SER A 44 4.20 1.08 -10.45
CA SER A 44 5.18 2.17 -10.39
C SER A 44 6.27 1.98 -11.44
N GLY A 45 7.04 3.02 -11.73
CA GLY A 45 8.16 2.93 -12.66
C GLY A 45 9.22 3.99 -12.40
N ILE A 46 10.42 3.76 -12.91
CA ILE A 46 11.55 4.68 -12.81
C ILE A 46 11.70 5.42 -14.14
N PHE A 47 11.75 6.74 -14.10
CA PHE A 47 12.09 7.58 -15.25
C PHE A 47 13.42 8.32 -15.00
N ALA A 48 14.08 8.73 -16.08
CA ALA A 48 15.27 9.56 -16.05
C ALA A 48 15.20 10.69 -17.09
N SER A 49 15.93 11.77 -16.86
CA SER A 49 16.13 12.85 -17.82
C SER A 49 16.90 12.33 -19.03
N ASN A 50 16.56 12.80 -20.23
CA ASN A 50 17.38 12.57 -21.43
C ASN A 50 18.77 13.22 -21.35
N SER A 51 19.04 14.05 -20.33
CA SER A 51 20.39 14.55 -20.04
C SER A 51 21.28 13.49 -19.37
N VAL A 52 20.68 12.41 -18.85
CA VAL A 52 21.34 11.29 -18.18
C VAL A 52 21.02 10.01 -18.98
N ILE A 53 21.81 9.76 -20.02
CA ILE A 53 21.54 8.68 -20.96
C ILE A 53 22.09 7.33 -20.49
N GLY A 54 21.35 6.26 -20.81
CA GLY A 54 21.84 4.88 -20.70
C GLY A 54 21.64 4.20 -19.35
N LEU A 55 20.88 4.80 -18.43
CA LEU A 55 20.47 4.10 -17.21
C LEU A 55 19.50 2.96 -17.56
N THR A 56 19.79 1.76 -17.04
CA THR A 56 18.95 0.55 -17.15
C THR A 56 18.96 -0.18 -15.80
N PHE A 57 18.12 -1.22 -15.64
CA PHE A 57 18.14 -2.09 -14.46
C PHE A 57 19.17 -3.24 -14.53
N ASP A 58 19.78 -3.46 -15.69
CA ASP A 58 20.82 -4.50 -15.81
C ASP A 58 22.19 -3.89 -15.46
N PRO A 59 22.85 -4.34 -14.37
CA PRO A 59 24.12 -3.79 -13.91
C PRO A 59 25.25 -3.96 -14.93
N ASN A 60 25.10 -4.85 -15.92
CA ASN A 60 26.11 -5.07 -16.97
C ASN A 60 25.99 -4.09 -18.13
N THR A 61 24.83 -3.44 -18.30
CA THR A 61 24.55 -2.56 -19.45
C THR A 61 24.23 -1.13 -19.05
N THR A 62 23.86 -0.89 -17.80
CA THR A 62 23.57 0.46 -17.30
C THR A 62 24.81 1.36 -17.30
N THR A 63 24.63 2.64 -17.62
CA THR A 63 25.61 3.67 -17.28
C THR A 63 25.61 3.91 -15.75
N ASN A 64 26.61 4.67 -15.26
CA ASN A 64 26.76 4.91 -13.83
C ASN A 64 25.57 5.70 -13.27
N TRP A 65 24.92 5.15 -12.24
CA TRP A 65 23.86 5.85 -11.51
C TRP A 65 24.40 6.88 -10.51
N GLY A 66 25.64 6.72 -10.05
CA GLY A 66 26.22 7.59 -9.03
C GLY A 66 26.40 9.04 -9.49
N GLY A 67 26.04 9.98 -8.63
CA GLY A 67 26.04 11.42 -8.87
C GLY A 67 24.69 11.98 -9.32
N HIS A 68 23.70 11.11 -9.56
CA HIS A 68 22.35 11.49 -9.97
C HIS A 68 21.40 11.60 -8.76
N VAL A 69 20.41 12.49 -8.89
CA VAL A 69 19.39 12.76 -7.86
C VAL A 69 18.04 12.21 -8.32
N PHE A 70 17.53 11.19 -7.63
CA PHE A 70 16.24 10.58 -7.91
C PHE A 70 15.16 11.02 -6.92
N ALA A 71 14.04 11.52 -7.43
CA ALA A 71 12.87 11.78 -6.61
C ALA A 71 12.21 10.47 -6.15
N THR A 72 11.89 10.38 -4.87
CA THR A 72 11.02 9.33 -4.31
C THR A 72 9.82 9.99 -3.63
N PRO A 73 8.66 9.29 -3.49
CA PRO A 73 7.55 9.84 -2.72
C PRO A 73 7.87 10.07 -1.23
N GLY A 74 8.92 9.41 -0.72
CA GLY A 74 9.43 9.58 0.64
C GLY A 74 9.92 8.26 1.23
N PRO A 75 10.66 8.30 2.36
CA PRO A 75 11.35 7.13 2.92
C PRO A 75 10.43 6.02 3.42
N SER A 76 9.13 6.30 3.59
CA SER A 76 8.14 5.30 3.99
C SER A 76 7.41 4.65 2.83
N SER A 77 7.81 4.90 1.58
CA SER A 77 7.11 4.38 0.38
C SER A 77 7.79 3.13 -0.18
N ILE A 78 7.02 2.30 -0.90
CA ILE A 78 7.55 1.10 -1.54
C ILE A 78 8.58 1.46 -2.60
N GLN A 79 8.34 2.56 -3.31
CA GLN A 79 9.22 3.07 -4.35
C GLN A 79 10.60 3.46 -3.79
N HIS A 80 10.63 4.09 -2.60
CA HIS A 80 11.89 4.40 -1.96
C HIS A 80 12.66 3.14 -1.58
N MET A 81 11.97 2.14 -1.02
CA MET A 81 12.60 0.85 -0.67
C MET A 81 13.15 0.14 -1.90
N ILE A 82 12.36 0.00 -2.96
CA ILE A 82 12.77 -0.69 -4.21
C ILE A 82 13.96 0.02 -4.86
N LEU A 83 13.92 1.36 -4.96
CA LEU A 83 15.03 2.10 -5.54
C LEU A 83 16.29 1.98 -4.68
N MET A 84 16.16 2.09 -3.36
CA MET A 84 17.29 1.94 -2.44
C MET A 84 17.88 0.53 -2.51
N ASP A 85 17.05 -0.51 -2.55
CA ASP A 85 17.48 -1.90 -2.68
C ASP A 85 18.26 -2.14 -3.97
N PHE A 86 17.72 -1.67 -5.10
CA PHE A 86 18.42 -1.74 -6.39
C PHE A 86 19.76 -1.01 -6.35
N VAL A 87 19.81 0.22 -5.83
CA VAL A 87 21.06 0.99 -5.75
C VAL A 87 22.10 0.32 -4.85
N VAL A 88 21.69 -0.09 -3.65
CA VAL A 88 22.62 -0.58 -2.62
C VAL A 88 23.03 -2.02 -2.89
N ASN A 89 22.06 -2.90 -3.13
CA ASN A 89 22.30 -4.34 -3.20
C ASN A 89 22.58 -4.83 -4.63
N THR A 90 22.03 -4.19 -5.67
CA THR A 90 22.29 -4.57 -7.07
C THR A 90 23.46 -3.79 -7.67
N LEU A 91 23.53 -2.48 -7.49
CA LEU A 91 24.60 -1.65 -8.07
C LEU A 91 25.83 -1.50 -7.16
N GLY A 92 25.70 -1.77 -5.86
CA GLY A 92 26.78 -1.59 -4.89
C GLY A 92 27.14 -0.12 -4.63
N LEU A 93 26.21 0.80 -4.88
CA LEU A 93 26.38 2.24 -4.67
C LEU A 93 25.75 2.66 -3.33
N LYS A 94 26.17 3.83 -2.82
CA LYS A 94 25.50 4.44 -1.66
C LYS A 94 24.17 5.07 -2.09
N PHE A 95 23.21 5.14 -1.18
CA PHE A 95 21.95 5.82 -1.38
C PHE A 95 21.70 6.83 -0.25
N GLU A 96 21.82 8.12 -0.55
CA GLU A 96 21.86 9.19 0.47
C GLU A 96 20.90 10.34 0.16
N LEU A 97 20.43 11.04 1.20
CA LEU A 97 19.63 12.25 1.02
C LEU A 97 20.48 13.32 0.32
N TYR A 98 19.94 13.92 -0.74
CA TYR A 98 20.64 14.96 -1.49
C TYR A 98 20.95 16.18 -0.63
N ASN A 99 22.21 16.61 -0.66
CA ASN A 99 22.77 17.67 0.18
C ASN A 99 23.62 18.68 -0.62
N ASP A 100 23.28 18.88 -1.90
CA ASP A 100 24.01 19.73 -2.86
C ASP A 100 25.43 19.27 -3.23
N VAL A 101 25.84 18.08 -2.79
CA VAL A 101 27.09 17.43 -3.20
C VAL A 101 26.75 16.20 -4.04
N ARG A 102 27.54 15.96 -5.10
CA ARG A 102 27.39 14.81 -6.00
C ARG A 102 28.71 14.05 -6.08
N ASN A 103 28.65 12.75 -5.81
CA ASN A 103 29.78 11.84 -5.87
C ASN A 103 29.41 10.64 -6.75
N SER A 104 30.37 10.14 -7.53
CA SER A 104 30.13 9.06 -8.48
C SER A 104 29.88 7.69 -7.84
N ASP A 105 30.10 7.54 -6.52
CA ASP A 105 29.85 6.33 -5.74
C ASP A 105 28.49 6.35 -5.01
N THR A 106 27.69 7.40 -5.21
CA THR A 106 26.47 7.65 -4.44
C THR A 106 25.33 8.09 -5.36
N VAL A 107 24.21 7.39 -5.32
CA VAL A 107 22.93 7.88 -5.86
C VAL A 107 22.25 8.68 -4.76
N TYR A 108 21.74 9.85 -5.10
CA TYR A 108 21.06 10.72 -4.15
C TYR A 108 19.56 10.62 -4.31
N TRP A 109 18.83 10.84 -3.21
CA TRP A 109 17.38 10.95 -3.25
C TRP A 109 16.87 12.25 -2.65
N THR A 110 15.68 12.66 -3.08
CA THR A 110 14.92 13.73 -2.46
C THR A 110 13.43 13.37 -2.44
N ALA A 111 12.69 13.87 -1.44
CA ALA A 111 11.26 13.64 -1.33
C ALA A 111 10.50 14.62 -2.20
N VAL A 112 9.76 14.11 -3.20
CA VAL A 112 8.90 14.91 -4.07
C VAL A 112 7.59 14.16 -4.25
N ALA A 113 6.46 14.85 -4.08
CA ALA A 113 5.16 14.26 -4.37
C ALA A 113 5.10 13.85 -5.86
N PRO A 114 4.62 12.65 -6.22
CA PRO A 114 4.61 12.17 -7.61
C PRO A 114 4.02 13.13 -8.65
N GLY A 115 2.91 13.81 -8.33
CA GLY A 115 2.32 14.83 -9.21
C GLY A 115 3.25 16.00 -9.54
N ASN A 116 4.27 16.26 -8.72
CA ASN A 116 5.24 17.34 -8.92
C ASN A 116 6.57 16.87 -9.53
N MET A 117 6.82 15.55 -9.60
CA MET A 117 8.11 15.02 -10.08
C MET A 117 8.42 15.45 -11.52
N GLY A 118 7.42 15.51 -12.41
CA GLY A 118 7.62 15.99 -13.78
C GLY A 118 8.07 17.46 -13.84
N THR A 119 7.47 18.33 -13.02
CA THR A 119 7.89 19.74 -12.92
C THR A 119 9.28 19.88 -12.30
N SER A 120 9.60 19.08 -11.28
CA SER A 120 10.94 19.07 -10.69
C SER A 120 12.02 18.60 -11.67
N LEU A 121 11.70 17.63 -12.54
CA LEU A 121 12.59 17.20 -13.63
C LEU A 121 12.84 18.35 -14.61
N LEU A 122 11.78 19.02 -15.08
CA LEU A 122 11.89 20.17 -15.98
C LEU A 122 12.67 21.34 -15.37
N GLY A 123 12.55 21.52 -14.06
CA GLY A 123 13.31 22.51 -13.29
C GLY A 123 14.78 22.14 -13.05
N GLY A 124 15.23 20.95 -13.46
CA GLY A 124 16.59 20.46 -13.21
C GLY A 124 16.90 20.17 -11.73
N GLN A 125 15.87 20.00 -10.90
CA GLN A 125 16.01 19.72 -9.47
C GLN A 125 16.33 18.25 -9.20
N ILE A 126 15.95 17.38 -10.14
CA ILE A 126 16.14 15.94 -10.10
C ILE A 126 16.59 15.46 -11.48
N ASP A 127 17.29 14.34 -11.50
CA ASP A 127 17.76 13.67 -12.73
C ASP A 127 16.83 12.52 -13.14
N GLY A 128 15.96 12.07 -12.24
CA GLY A 128 14.99 11.01 -12.46
C GLY A 128 14.06 10.87 -11.26
N GLY A 129 13.19 9.88 -11.28
CA GLY A 129 12.29 9.61 -10.17
C GLY A 129 11.53 8.31 -10.29
N ILE A 130 10.89 7.91 -9.18
CA ILE A 130 10.12 6.66 -9.08
C ILE A 130 8.68 6.91 -8.59
N PRO A 131 7.80 7.50 -9.42
CA PRO A 131 6.41 7.72 -9.05
C PRO A 131 5.53 6.46 -9.25
N TRP A 132 4.40 6.42 -8.54
CA TRP A 132 3.30 5.50 -8.85
C TRP A 132 2.49 5.94 -10.07
N GLU A 133 1.64 5.05 -10.58
CA GLU A 133 0.73 5.35 -11.69
C GLU A 133 -0.47 6.23 -11.27
N ALA A 134 -0.96 7.16 -12.08
CA ALA A 134 -0.64 7.38 -13.49
C ALA A 134 0.54 8.33 -13.74
N HIS A 135 1.26 8.76 -12.69
CA HIS A 135 2.29 9.79 -12.82
C HIS A 135 3.51 9.30 -13.61
N TYR A 136 3.90 8.03 -13.47
CA TYR A 136 4.95 7.42 -14.28
C TYR A 136 4.59 7.47 -15.77
N SER A 137 3.42 6.92 -16.14
CA SER A 137 2.93 6.96 -17.52
C SER A 137 2.75 8.40 -18.03
N ASN A 138 2.33 9.34 -17.17
CA ASN A 138 2.18 10.74 -17.55
C ASN A 138 3.49 11.36 -18.02
N ILE A 139 4.61 11.00 -17.38
CA ILE A 139 5.95 11.49 -17.72
C ILE A 139 6.49 10.76 -18.97
N THR A 140 6.36 9.44 -19.04
CA THR A 140 7.01 8.64 -20.09
C THR A 140 6.25 8.66 -21.43
N VAL A 141 4.90 8.62 -21.41
CA VAL A 141 4.07 8.77 -22.62
C VAL A 141 4.21 10.17 -23.20
N GLN A 142 4.43 11.18 -22.35
CA GLN A 142 4.71 12.56 -22.76
C GLN A 142 6.21 12.89 -22.63
N SER A 143 7.08 11.92 -22.88
CA SER A 143 8.54 12.03 -22.76
C SER A 143 9.13 13.26 -23.46
N GLY A 144 8.60 13.65 -24.61
CA GLY A 144 9.01 14.86 -25.34
C GLY A 144 8.70 16.17 -24.60
N VAL A 145 7.65 16.20 -23.77
CA VAL A 145 7.29 17.35 -22.93
C VAL A 145 8.22 17.44 -21.73
N TYR A 146 8.51 16.32 -21.08
CA TYR A 146 9.32 16.28 -19.85
C TYR A 146 10.83 16.14 -20.11
N ASN A 147 11.23 15.96 -21.37
CA ASN A 147 12.60 15.59 -21.75
C ASN A 147 13.12 14.38 -20.94
N ALA A 148 12.31 13.33 -20.90
CA ALA A 148 12.51 12.15 -20.06
C ALA A 148 12.40 10.86 -20.89
N TYR A 149 12.85 9.74 -20.31
CA TYR A 149 12.57 8.40 -20.78
C TYR A 149 12.26 7.47 -19.60
N GLY A 150 11.53 6.38 -19.85
CA GLY A 150 11.32 5.32 -18.86
C GLY A 150 12.55 4.42 -18.78
N VAL A 151 13.13 4.28 -17.58
CA VAL A 151 14.19 3.31 -17.29
C VAL A 151 13.61 1.90 -17.24
N GLY A 152 12.43 1.76 -16.64
CA GLY A 152 11.70 0.51 -16.53
C GLY A 152 10.61 0.58 -15.46
N THR A 153 9.83 -0.50 -15.34
CA THR A 153 8.76 -0.66 -14.34
C THR A 153 9.28 -1.36 -13.08
N THR A 154 8.65 -1.13 -11.93
CA THR A 154 9.13 -1.74 -10.67
C THR A 154 8.95 -3.26 -10.61
N SER A 155 8.11 -3.84 -11.47
CA SER A 155 7.97 -5.30 -11.63
C SER A 155 9.23 -5.96 -12.20
N GLU A 156 10.07 -5.21 -12.94
CA GLU A 156 11.36 -5.70 -13.42
C GLU A 156 12.41 -5.82 -12.30
N LEU A 157 12.21 -5.09 -11.20
CA LEU A 157 13.07 -5.15 -10.00
C LEU A 157 12.50 -6.13 -8.97
N TRP A 158 11.18 -6.18 -8.82
CA TRP A 158 10.48 -7.11 -7.94
C TRP A 158 9.12 -7.47 -8.54
N GLU A 159 9.07 -8.57 -9.29
CA GLU A 159 7.84 -9.08 -9.91
C GLU A 159 6.78 -9.41 -8.85
N GLY A 160 5.54 -8.97 -9.07
CA GLY A 160 4.42 -9.22 -8.16
C GLY A 160 4.55 -8.56 -6.79
N HIS A 161 5.36 -7.52 -6.65
CA HIS A 161 5.53 -6.85 -5.35
C HIS A 161 4.20 -6.27 -4.84
N PRO A 162 3.91 -6.39 -3.53
CA PRO A 162 2.74 -5.74 -2.98
C PRO A 162 2.90 -4.21 -3.03
N CYS A 163 1.79 -3.50 -3.27
CA CYS A 163 1.74 -2.04 -3.19
C CYS A 163 0.71 -1.62 -2.14
N CYS A 164 -0.50 -1.25 -2.55
CA CYS A 164 -1.55 -0.79 -1.64
C CYS A 164 -2.35 -1.96 -1.06
N VAL A 165 -2.86 -1.76 0.15
CA VAL A 165 -3.65 -2.70 0.93
C VAL A 165 -4.85 -2.00 1.57
N VAL A 166 -5.86 -2.79 1.91
CA VAL A 166 -6.97 -2.37 2.76
C VAL A 166 -6.62 -2.70 4.20
N ALA A 167 -6.34 -1.66 4.96
CA ALA A 167 -6.00 -1.72 6.37
C ALA A 167 -7.20 -1.33 7.24
N ALA A 168 -7.39 -2.00 8.38
CA ALA A 168 -8.42 -1.65 9.36
C ALA A 168 -7.86 -1.80 10.78
N SER A 169 -8.46 -1.15 11.77
CA SER A 169 -8.12 -1.45 13.16
C SER A 169 -8.66 -2.83 13.53
N ARG A 170 -7.89 -3.64 14.26
CA ARG A 170 -8.33 -4.97 14.71
C ARG A 170 -9.60 -4.90 15.56
N ALA A 171 -9.72 -3.89 16.41
CA ALA A 171 -10.91 -3.65 17.20
C ALA A 171 -12.15 -3.48 16.30
N PHE A 172 -12.07 -2.65 15.25
CA PHE A 172 -13.17 -2.48 14.31
C PHE A 172 -13.53 -3.80 13.61
N VAL A 173 -12.54 -4.55 13.14
CA VAL A 173 -12.75 -5.85 12.46
C VAL A 173 -13.44 -6.87 13.38
N TYR A 174 -12.99 -6.94 14.63
CA TYR A 174 -13.54 -7.85 15.63
C TYR A 174 -14.95 -7.45 16.09
N ASP A 175 -15.17 -6.16 16.35
CA ASP A 175 -16.44 -5.66 16.88
C ASP A 175 -17.53 -5.53 15.78
N ASN A 176 -17.15 -5.46 14.50
CA ASN A 176 -18.06 -5.22 13.37
C ASN A 176 -17.92 -6.25 12.23
N PRO A 177 -17.95 -7.57 12.50
CA PRO A 177 -17.62 -8.58 11.49
C PRO A 177 -18.56 -8.58 10.29
N ASN A 178 -19.84 -8.27 10.50
CA ASN A 178 -20.83 -8.14 9.43
C ASN A 178 -20.56 -6.93 8.52
N ALA A 179 -20.16 -5.78 9.10
CA ALA A 179 -19.78 -4.62 8.30
C ALA A 179 -18.56 -4.91 7.43
N VAL A 180 -17.54 -5.58 8.01
CA VAL A 180 -16.33 -5.98 7.28
C VAL A 180 -16.64 -6.98 6.16
N LEU A 181 -17.44 -8.02 6.42
CA LEU A 181 -17.83 -8.98 5.39
C LEU A 181 -18.57 -8.31 4.23
N ARG A 182 -19.56 -7.46 4.52
CA ARG A 182 -20.28 -6.71 3.48
C ARG A 182 -19.34 -5.79 2.71
N PHE A 183 -18.43 -5.10 3.40
CA PHE A 183 -17.47 -4.20 2.77
C PHE A 183 -16.55 -4.96 1.81
N LEU A 184 -15.97 -6.08 2.25
CA LEU A 184 -15.07 -6.89 1.43
C LEU A 184 -15.80 -7.61 0.29
N SER A 185 -17.07 -7.99 0.45
CA SER A 185 -17.88 -8.53 -0.64
C SER A 185 -18.09 -7.46 -1.72
N ALA A 186 -18.53 -6.26 -1.33
CA ALA A 186 -18.70 -5.13 -2.25
C ALA A 186 -17.37 -4.72 -2.91
N TYR A 187 -16.28 -4.67 -2.13
CA TYR A 187 -14.97 -4.29 -2.64
C TYR A 187 -14.43 -5.32 -3.63
N SER A 188 -14.49 -6.62 -3.31
CA SER A 188 -14.07 -7.68 -4.24
C SER A 188 -14.86 -7.66 -5.54
N ALA A 189 -16.18 -7.42 -5.49
CA ALA A 189 -17.01 -7.26 -6.68
C ALA A 189 -16.60 -6.03 -7.51
N SER A 190 -16.21 -4.93 -6.85
CA SER A 190 -15.71 -3.72 -7.52
C SER A 190 -14.36 -3.95 -8.20
N VAL A 191 -13.47 -4.75 -7.58
CA VAL A 191 -12.21 -5.15 -8.20
C VAL A 191 -12.44 -6.09 -9.39
N VAL A 192 -13.37 -7.04 -9.31
CA VAL A 192 -13.74 -7.90 -10.45
C VAL A 192 -14.27 -7.07 -11.62
N TRP A 193 -15.14 -6.09 -11.34
CA TRP A 193 -15.61 -5.15 -12.37
C TRP A 193 -14.44 -4.40 -13.01
N LEU A 194 -13.49 -3.92 -12.20
CA LEU A 194 -12.31 -3.21 -12.68
C LEU A 194 -11.41 -4.10 -13.54
N GLN A 195 -11.15 -5.33 -13.12
CA GLN A 195 -10.33 -6.29 -13.85
C GLN A 195 -10.89 -6.57 -15.26
N ASP A 196 -12.22 -6.65 -15.39
CA ASP A 196 -12.88 -6.71 -16.71
C ASP A 196 -12.69 -5.41 -17.49
N ALA A 197 -12.96 -4.26 -16.86
CA ALA A 197 -12.94 -2.95 -17.52
C ALA A 197 -11.55 -2.46 -17.93
N VAL A 198 -10.47 -2.97 -17.34
CA VAL A 198 -9.08 -2.66 -17.76
C VAL A 198 -8.79 -3.19 -19.17
N ASN A 199 -9.45 -4.25 -19.61
CA ASN A 199 -9.36 -4.72 -20.99
C ASN A 199 -10.00 -3.68 -21.93
N VAL A 200 -9.24 -3.16 -22.88
CA VAL A 200 -9.69 -2.13 -23.85
C VAL A 200 -10.90 -2.56 -24.69
N SER A 201 -11.17 -3.87 -24.79
CA SER A 201 -12.32 -4.43 -25.50
C SER A 201 -13.57 -4.60 -24.61
N SER A 202 -13.46 -4.40 -23.29
CA SER A 202 -14.61 -4.47 -22.39
C SER A 202 -15.60 -3.34 -22.69
N PRO A 203 -16.91 -3.60 -22.66
CA PRO A 203 -17.93 -2.55 -22.77
C PRO A 203 -17.83 -1.51 -21.63
N ASN A 204 -17.18 -1.85 -20.51
CA ASN A 204 -17.00 -0.96 -19.37
C ASN A 204 -15.73 -0.10 -19.46
N HIS A 205 -14.85 -0.35 -20.44
CA HIS A 205 -13.55 0.32 -20.53
C HIS A 205 -13.67 1.85 -20.66
N ALA A 206 -14.54 2.33 -21.53
CA ALA A 206 -14.78 3.77 -21.68
C ALA A 206 -15.27 4.41 -20.37
N LYS A 207 -16.10 3.69 -19.61
CA LYS A 207 -16.59 4.15 -18.30
C LYS A 207 -15.46 4.22 -17.27
N LEU A 208 -14.59 3.20 -17.24
CA LEU A 208 -13.39 3.18 -16.40
C LEU A 208 -12.49 4.39 -16.70
N VAL A 209 -12.21 4.66 -17.98
CA VAL A 209 -11.38 5.81 -18.39
C VAL A 209 -11.96 7.13 -17.88
N GLU A 210 -13.28 7.34 -18.01
CA GLU A 210 -13.95 8.53 -17.48
C GLU A 210 -13.86 8.65 -15.95
N TYR A 211 -13.93 7.51 -15.25
CA TYR A 211 -13.74 7.50 -13.79
C TYR A 211 -12.33 7.88 -13.41
N VAL A 212 -11.31 7.31 -14.05
CA VAL A 212 -9.91 7.67 -13.84
C VAL A 212 -9.69 9.16 -14.10
N LYS A 213 -10.21 9.71 -15.20
CA LYS A 213 -10.09 11.16 -15.51
C LYS A 213 -10.54 12.05 -14.35
N SER A 214 -11.63 11.67 -13.70
CA SER A 214 -12.21 12.46 -12.61
C SER A 214 -11.53 12.27 -11.25
N ILE A 215 -10.66 11.27 -11.09
CA ILE A 215 -10.07 10.88 -9.79
C ILE A 215 -8.55 11.06 -9.78
N ALA A 216 -7.86 10.57 -10.80
CA ALA A 216 -6.40 10.50 -10.85
C ALA A 216 -5.72 11.81 -11.30
N GLY A 217 -6.49 12.85 -11.62
CA GLY A 217 -5.94 14.14 -12.05
C GLY A 217 -5.24 14.12 -13.42
N VAL A 218 -5.48 13.08 -14.23
CA VAL A 218 -4.93 12.91 -15.58
C VAL A 218 -6.07 12.86 -16.60
N SER A 219 -6.00 13.67 -17.66
CA SER A 219 -7.03 13.71 -18.71
C SER A 219 -6.67 12.97 -20.00
N ASN A 220 -5.38 12.67 -20.21
CA ASN A 220 -4.89 12.05 -21.44
C ASN A 220 -5.18 10.54 -21.43
N GLU A 221 -6.00 10.07 -22.38
CA GLU A 221 -6.41 8.67 -22.45
C GLU A 221 -5.27 7.69 -22.74
N MET A 222 -4.24 8.10 -23.51
CA MET A 222 -3.07 7.24 -23.73
C MET A 222 -2.31 7.03 -22.43
N VAL A 223 -2.18 8.09 -21.61
CA VAL A 223 -1.57 8.00 -20.27
C VAL A 223 -2.40 7.10 -19.37
N ILE A 224 -3.72 7.29 -19.33
CA ILE A 224 -4.62 6.48 -18.51
C ILE A 224 -4.52 5.00 -18.88
N ASN A 225 -4.55 4.69 -20.18
CA ASN A 225 -4.49 3.31 -20.64
C ASN A 225 -3.13 2.67 -20.35
N ALA A 226 -2.02 3.39 -20.55
CA ALA A 226 -0.70 2.90 -20.16
C ALA A 226 -0.63 2.64 -18.64
N ALA A 227 -1.12 3.57 -17.83
CA ALA A 227 -1.15 3.47 -16.37
C ALA A 227 -1.98 2.28 -15.88
N LEU A 228 -3.16 2.06 -16.45
CA LEU A 228 -4.04 0.94 -16.10
C LEU A 228 -3.39 -0.42 -16.38
N GLN A 229 -2.56 -0.54 -17.43
CA GLN A 229 -1.87 -1.79 -17.78
C GLN A 229 -0.68 -2.09 -16.87
N ASN A 230 -0.07 -1.06 -16.27
CA ASN A 230 1.08 -1.24 -15.37
C ASN A 230 0.68 -1.62 -13.93
N VAL A 231 -0.62 -1.68 -13.62
CA VAL A 231 -1.15 -1.96 -12.29
C VAL A 231 -1.88 -3.31 -12.29
N VAL A 232 -1.50 -4.20 -11.37
CA VAL A 232 -2.21 -5.46 -11.15
C VAL A 232 -3.24 -5.26 -10.04
N TYR A 233 -4.49 -4.97 -10.42
CA TYR A 233 -5.58 -4.80 -9.46
C TYR A 233 -6.01 -6.13 -8.87
N THR A 234 -5.99 -6.26 -7.54
CA THR A 234 -6.35 -7.50 -6.86
C THR A 234 -6.85 -7.23 -5.45
N TYR A 235 -7.77 -8.07 -4.98
CA TYR A 235 -8.17 -8.14 -3.57
C TYR A 235 -7.59 -9.36 -2.84
N SER A 236 -6.96 -10.29 -3.58
CA SER A 236 -6.41 -11.52 -3.01
C SER A 236 -5.21 -11.24 -2.11
N LEU A 237 -5.07 -12.03 -1.05
CA LEU A 237 -3.96 -11.93 -0.10
C LEU A 237 -2.89 -13.02 -0.33
N ASP A 238 -3.04 -13.84 -1.36
CA ASP A 238 -2.21 -15.05 -1.58
C ASP A 238 -0.71 -14.74 -1.60
N ASN A 239 -0.30 -13.66 -2.29
CA ASN A 239 1.10 -13.25 -2.38
C ASN A 239 1.54 -12.31 -1.24
N LEU A 240 0.60 -11.72 -0.51
CA LEU A 240 0.90 -10.61 0.39
C LEU A 240 1.77 -11.03 1.56
N ARG A 241 1.55 -12.21 2.15
CA ARG A 241 2.32 -12.67 3.33
C ARG A 241 3.81 -12.80 2.99
N ALA A 242 4.12 -13.46 1.88
CA ALA A 242 5.47 -13.57 1.37
C ALA A 242 6.04 -12.19 0.98
N GLY A 243 5.22 -11.33 0.36
CA GLY A 243 5.62 -9.97 0.02
C GLY A 243 5.98 -9.11 1.25
N ILE A 244 5.23 -9.23 2.35
CA ILE A 244 5.53 -8.53 3.61
C ILE A 244 6.79 -9.11 4.28
N GLU A 245 6.99 -10.43 4.23
CA GLU A 245 8.23 -11.05 4.72
C GLU A 245 9.46 -10.47 4.00
N THR A 246 9.46 -10.50 2.66
CA THR A 246 10.51 -9.88 1.85
C THR A 246 10.69 -8.41 2.18
N MET A 247 9.59 -7.65 2.29
CA MET A 247 9.64 -6.23 2.62
C MET A 247 10.30 -5.95 3.98
N VAL A 248 9.97 -6.73 5.00
CA VAL A 248 10.57 -6.60 6.34
C VAL A 248 12.06 -6.91 6.31
N ASP A 249 12.45 -7.98 5.60
CA ASP A 249 13.85 -8.39 5.49
C ASP A 249 14.67 -7.36 4.70
N THR A 250 14.11 -6.80 3.62
CA THR A 250 14.71 -5.69 2.86
C THR A 250 14.84 -4.43 3.72
N TYR A 251 13.81 -4.05 4.50
CA TYR A 251 13.94 -2.90 5.40
C TYR A 251 15.02 -3.11 6.47
N SER A 252 15.16 -4.35 6.95
CA SER A 252 16.21 -4.71 7.90
C SER A 252 17.60 -4.60 7.26
N SER A 253 17.79 -5.15 6.06
CA SER A 253 19.09 -5.12 5.34
C SER A 253 19.52 -3.70 4.97
N LEU A 254 18.55 -2.84 4.63
CA LEU A 254 18.77 -1.42 4.30
C LEU A 254 18.88 -0.51 5.54
N GLY A 255 18.70 -1.04 6.75
CA GLY A 255 18.76 -0.25 7.99
C GLY A 255 17.61 0.76 8.16
N LEU A 256 16.45 0.49 7.54
CA LEU A 256 15.28 1.37 7.55
C LEU A 256 14.32 1.10 8.72
N LEU A 257 14.53 0.02 9.48
CA LEU A 257 13.77 -0.29 10.69
C LEU A 257 14.39 0.37 11.94
N LYS A 258 13.54 0.93 12.80
CA LYS A 258 13.91 1.47 14.13
C LYS A 258 13.89 0.40 15.23
N ASN A 259 13.19 -0.70 14.99
CA ASN A 259 13.12 -1.87 15.87
C ASN A 259 13.33 -3.15 15.06
N THR A 260 13.75 -4.23 15.72
CA THR A 260 13.83 -5.55 15.10
C THR A 260 12.54 -6.34 15.34
N ILE A 261 12.24 -7.30 14.47
CA ILE A 261 11.09 -8.20 14.60
C ILE A 261 11.08 -8.93 15.95
N ASN A 262 12.25 -9.39 16.42
CA ASN A 262 12.39 -10.01 17.74
C ASN A 262 12.06 -9.04 18.89
N LYS A 263 12.47 -7.77 18.78
CA LYS A 263 12.20 -6.76 19.83
C LYS A 263 10.72 -6.44 19.95
N ILE A 264 9.98 -6.55 18.85
CA ILE A 264 8.53 -6.35 18.81
C ILE A 264 7.73 -7.63 19.10
N GLY A 265 8.41 -8.70 19.51
CA GLY A 265 7.78 -9.91 20.06
C GLY A 265 7.42 -10.99 19.03
N PHE A 266 7.97 -10.93 17.81
CA PHE A 266 7.81 -11.99 16.81
C PHE A 266 9.13 -12.72 16.58
N ASP A 267 9.06 -14.03 16.38
CA ASP A 267 10.26 -14.86 16.19
C ASP A 267 10.86 -14.77 14.77
N SER A 268 10.09 -14.30 13.80
CA SER A 268 10.51 -14.14 12.40
C SER A 268 9.63 -13.15 11.62
N SER A 269 10.15 -12.65 10.49
CA SER A 269 9.40 -11.81 9.54
C SER A 269 8.15 -12.53 9.02
N THR A 270 8.20 -13.85 8.82
CA THR A 270 7.03 -14.68 8.51
C THR A 270 5.99 -14.65 9.62
N ALA A 271 6.38 -14.77 10.90
CA ALA A 271 5.45 -14.74 12.02
C ALA A 271 4.77 -13.36 12.14
N PHE A 272 5.53 -12.30 11.90
CA PHE A 272 5.00 -10.93 11.82
C PHE A 272 4.02 -10.76 10.65
N ALA A 273 4.37 -11.20 9.44
CA ALA A 273 3.50 -11.13 8.26
C ALA A 273 2.21 -11.95 8.47
N ASN A 274 2.34 -13.13 9.09
CA ASN A 274 1.21 -13.98 9.45
C ASN A 274 0.26 -13.31 10.41
N TRP A 275 0.79 -12.62 11.42
CA TRP A 275 0.00 -11.85 12.35
C TRP A 275 -0.64 -10.64 11.66
N LEU A 276 0.09 -9.87 10.85
CA LEU A 276 -0.36 -8.61 10.27
C LEU A 276 -1.50 -8.77 9.25
N VAL A 277 -1.54 -9.89 8.53
CA VAL A 277 -2.54 -10.16 7.48
C VAL A 277 -3.62 -11.13 7.98
N ASP A 278 -4.88 -10.76 7.79
CA ASP A 278 -6.05 -11.59 8.11
C ASP A 278 -6.90 -11.81 6.84
N ASP A 279 -6.78 -13.00 6.27
CA ASP A 279 -7.52 -13.43 5.08
C ASP A 279 -8.89 -14.03 5.38
N SER A 280 -9.20 -14.30 6.66
CA SER A 280 -10.41 -15.02 7.04
C SER A 280 -11.69 -14.33 6.55
N TYR A 281 -11.70 -12.99 6.53
CA TYR A 281 -12.84 -12.22 6.07
C TYR A 281 -12.95 -12.16 4.55
N ILE A 282 -11.87 -11.91 3.82
CA ILE A 282 -11.92 -11.83 2.36
C ILE A 282 -12.20 -13.20 1.73
N SER A 283 -11.65 -14.29 2.28
CA SER A 283 -11.95 -15.66 1.81
C SER A 283 -13.41 -16.04 1.98
N LEU A 284 -14.08 -15.47 3.00
CA LEU A 284 -15.51 -15.61 3.17
C LEU A 284 -16.27 -14.65 2.25
N ALA A 285 -15.82 -13.41 2.09
CA ALA A 285 -16.58 -12.35 1.43
C ALA A 285 -16.54 -12.42 -0.11
N ALA A 286 -15.42 -12.85 -0.70
CA ALA A 286 -15.22 -12.87 -2.15
C ALA A 286 -16.28 -13.72 -2.87
N GLY A 287 -16.90 -13.15 -3.90
CA GLY A 287 -17.94 -13.81 -4.69
C GLY A 287 -19.30 -13.94 -4.01
N ARG A 288 -19.47 -13.50 -2.76
CA ARG A 288 -20.80 -13.48 -2.11
C ARG A 288 -21.65 -12.33 -2.66
N PRO A 289 -22.84 -12.60 -3.24
CA PRO A 289 -23.76 -11.55 -3.65
C PRO A 289 -24.44 -10.89 -2.44
N SER A 290 -24.98 -9.69 -2.64
CA SER A 290 -25.72 -8.94 -1.61
C SER A 290 -26.91 -9.73 -1.03
N THR A 291 -27.56 -10.58 -1.85
CA THR A 291 -28.67 -11.45 -1.43
C THR A 291 -28.30 -12.52 -0.41
N TYR A 292 -27.01 -12.75 -0.16
CA TYR A 292 -26.55 -13.64 0.91
C TYR A 292 -26.81 -13.06 2.31
N TYR A 293 -26.87 -11.73 2.42
CA TYR A 293 -27.04 -11.03 3.70
C TYR A 293 -28.53 -10.83 4.00
N SER A 294 -29.01 -11.44 5.08
CA SER A 294 -30.43 -11.42 5.47
C SER A 294 -30.91 -10.07 6.00
N ASP A 295 -29.97 -9.24 6.44
CA ASP A 295 -30.19 -7.85 6.83
C ASP A 295 -29.20 -7.00 6.02
N LEU A 296 -29.67 -5.89 5.47
CA LEU A 296 -28.88 -4.88 4.76
C LEU A 296 -29.18 -3.48 5.32
N SER A 297 -29.51 -3.41 6.61
CA SER A 297 -29.56 -2.15 7.37
C SER A 297 -28.32 -1.32 7.07
N ASN A 298 -28.54 -0.03 6.80
CA ASN A 298 -27.48 0.84 6.31
C ASN A 298 -26.37 1.00 7.36
N ILE A 299 -25.14 0.69 6.96
CA ILE A 299 -23.93 0.88 7.77
C ILE A 299 -23.11 1.99 7.12
N ASN A 300 -22.73 3.00 7.91
CA ASN A 300 -21.83 4.06 7.48
C ASN A 300 -20.39 3.67 7.85
N ILE A 301 -19.47 3.77 6.90
CA ILE A 301 -18.04 3.50 7.12
C ILE A 301 -17.24 4.70 6.64
N ASN A 302 -16.42 5.28 7.52
CA ASN A 302 -15.44 6.29 7.14
C ASN A 302 -14.20 5.58 6.58
N VAL A 303 -13.82 5.92 5.35
CA VAL A 303 -12.73 5.28 4.62
C VAL A 303 -11.68 6.33 4.27
N GLY A 304 -10.43 6.10 4.66
CA GLY A 304 -9.30 6.94 4.28
C GLY A 304 -8.72 6.51 2.94
N VAL A 305 -8.50 7.45 2.03
CA VAL A 305 -7.96 7.23 0.68
C VAL A 305 -6.85 8.22 0.34
N LEU A 306 -5.97 7.86 -0.60
CA LEU A 306 -4.96 8.78 -1.11
C LEU A 306 -5.53 9.68 -2.20
N ALA A 307 -5.01 10.91 -2.27
CA ALA A 307 -5.35 11.83 -3.35
C ALA A 307 -4.73 11.37 -4.69
N GLN A 308 -5.53 11.40 -5.76
CA GLN A 308 -5.07 11.17 -7.15
C GLN A 308 -4.38 9.82 -7.40
N ASP A 309 -4.73 8.79 -6.63
CA ASP A 309 -4.14 7.46 -6.74
C ASP A 309 -5.02 6.51 -7.56
N ILE A 310 -4.50 6.05 -8.72
CA ILE A 310 -5.23 5.10 -9.57
C ILE A 310 -5.28 3.70 -8.96
N HIS A 311 -4.37 3.34 -8.06
CA HIS A 311 -4.37 2.03 -7.40
C HIS A 311 -5.67 1.77 -6.66
N GLN A 312 -6.28 2.83 -6.11
CA GLN A 312 -7.49 2.77 -5.30
C GLN A 312 -8.79 2.90 -6.12
N ILE A 313 -8.70 2.90 -7.45
CA ILE A 313 -9.84 3.19 -8.34
C ILE A 313 -11.02 2.23 -8.16
N ALA A 314 -10.76 0.97 -7.77
CA ALA A 314 -11.80 -0.02 -7.49
C ALA A 314 -12.80 0.44 -6.41
N LEU A 315 -12.32 1.12 -5.35
CA LEU A 315 -13.20 1.68 -4.32
C LEU A 315 -14.15 2.72 -4.90
N HIS A 316 -13.61 3.64 -5.71
CA HIS A 316 -14.39 4.72 -6.30
C HIS A 316 -15.39 4.22 -7.34
N ILE A 317 -14.99 3.21 -8.13
CA ILE A 317 -15.90 2.49 -9.04
C ILE A 317 -17.04 1.89 -8.25
N GLY A 318 -16.75 1.15 -7.18
CA GLY A 318 -17.79 0.52 -6.36
C GLY A 318 -18.79 1.51 -5.79
N ILE A 319 -18.35 2.73 -5.46
CA ILE A 319 -19.24 3.82 -5.02
C ILE A 319 -20.10 4.32 -6.18
N ARG A 320 -19.51 4.58 -7.35
CA ARG A 320 -20.22 5.15 -8.52
C ARG A 320 -21.17 4.19 -9.20
N GLU A 321 -20.80 2.91 -9.24
CA GLU A 321 -21.64 1.83 -9.76
C GLU A 321 -22.73 1.42 -8.75
N GLY A 322 -22.72 1.98 -7.53
CA GLY A 322 -23.69 1.63 -6.49
C GLY A 322 -23.46 0.26 -5.86
N ILE A 323 -22.34 -0.40 -6.16
CA ILE A 323 -22.00 -1.72 -5.63
C ILE A 323 -22.03 -1.70 -4.09
N PHE A 324 -21.37 -0.74 -3.43
CA PHE A 324 -21.44 -0.66 -1.96
C PHE A 324 -22.87 -0.45 -1.42
N ALA A 325 -23.70 0.31 -2.13
CA ALA A 325 -25.08 0.54 -1.74
C ALA A 325 -25.92 -0.74 -1.82
N GLU A 326 -25.65 -1.62 -2.78
CA GLU A 326 -26.30 -2.95 -2.86
C GLU A 326 -26.02 -3.83 -1.64
N TYR A 327 -24.88 -3.63 -0.97
CA TYR A 327 -24.53 -4.31 0.29
C TYR A 327 -24.95 -3.49 1.53
N GLY A 328 -25.82 -2.49 1.38
CA GLY A 328 -26.29 -1.66 2.49
C GLY A 328 -25.19 -0.82 3.13
N LEU A 329 -24.20 -0.38 2.34
CA LEU A 329 -23.07 0.40 2.82
C LEU A 329 -23.08 1.81 2.23
N THR A 330 -22.90 2.80 3.11
CA THR A 330 -22.60 4.18 2.75
C THR A 330 -21.17 4.49 3.15
N LEU A 331 -20.31 4.80 2.18
CA LEU A 331 -18.90 5.10 2.43
C LEU A 331 -18.65 6.62 2.46
N ASN A 332 -18.02 7.09 3.52
CA ASN A 332 -17.61 8.49 3.68
C ASN A 332 -16.10 8.61 3.49
N LEU A 333 -15.66 9.19 2.36
CA LEU A 333 -14.23 9.30 2.05
C LEU A 333 -13.54 10.51 2.68
N GLY A 334 -14.30 11.51 3.17
CA GLY A 334 -13.73 12.76 3.67
C GLY A 334 -12.86 13.48 2.63
N THR A 335 -11.88 14.27 3.11
CA THR A 335 -10.83 14.84 2.26
C THR A 335 -9.73 13.80 2.05
N PRO A 336 -9.32 13.50 0.80
CA PRO A 336 -8.22 12.56 0.54
C PRO A 336 -6.92 12.97 1.21
N PHE A 337 -6.14 11.98 1.65
CA PHE A 337 -4.86 12.18 2.32
C PHE A 337 -3.72 12.35 1.32
N GLY A 338 -2.70 13.13 1.69
CA GLY A 338 -1.54 13.39 0.84
C GLY A 338 -0.51 12.26 0.83
N ALA A 339 -0.48 11.43 1.88
CA ALA A 339 0.47 10.31 2.01
C ALA A 339 -0.11 9.16 2.85
N GLY A 340 0.45 7.96 2.65
CA GLY A 340 0.00 6.76 3.36
C GLY A 340 0.21 6.82 4.88
N GLY A 341 1.24 7.54 5.35
CA GLY A 341 1.44 7.77 6.78
C GLY A 341 0.26 8.51 7.44
N ASP A 342 -0.38 9.44 6.72
CA ASP A 342 -1.52 10.19 7.22
C ASP A 342 -2.78 9.32 7.30
N VAL A 343 -2.98 8.41 6.34
CA VAL A 343 -4.04 7.39 6.39
C VAL A 343 -3.86 6.50 7.63
N MET A 344 -2.64 6.08 7.92
CA MET A 344 -2.34 5.29 9.13
C MET A 344 -2.64 6.07 10.40
N ASN A 345 -2.27 7.34 10.49
CA ASN A 345 -2.58 8.18 11.65
C ASN A 345 -4.11 8.35 11.83
N ALA A 346 -4.85 8.53 10.74
CA ALA A 346 -6.31 8.62 10.78
C ALA A 346 -6.97 7.30 11.22
N LEU A 347 -6.41 6.16 10.79
CA LEU A 347 -6.88 4.83 11.18
C LEU A 347 -6.62 4.57 12.68
N MET A 348 -5.41 4.89 13.15
CA MET A 348 -5.00 4.71 14.55
C MET A 348 -5.74 5.65 15.52
N SER A 349 -6.16 6.82 15.06
CA SER A 349 -6.97 7.76 15.84
C SER A 349 -8.48 7.48 15.79
N GLY A 350 -8.91 6.47 15.02
CA GLY A 350 -10.33 6.13 14.84
C GLY A 350 -11.14 7.11 13.98
N VAL A 351 -10.48 8.07 13.33
CA VAL A 351 -11.12 9.01 12.39
C VAL A 351 -11.71 8.26 11.19
N VAL A 352 -10.98 7.26 10.70
CA VAL A 352 -11.46 6.31 9.68
C VAL A 352 -11.45 4.90 10.26
N GLN A 353 -12.35 4.04 9.79
CA GLN A 353 -12.40 2.62 10.20
C GLN A 353 -11.62 1.72 9.24
N ILE A 354 -11.53 2.12 7.97
CA ILE A 354 -10.81 1.41 6.92
C ILE A 354 -9.91 2.43 6.20
N GLY A 355 -8.69 2.04 5.85
CA GLY A 355 -7.74 2.86 5.11
C GLY A 355 -7.21 2.12 3.88
N PHE A 356 -7.19 2.80 2.74
CA PHE A 356 -6.48 2.38 1.53
C PHE A 356 -5.11 3.04 1.56
N VAL A 357 -4.09 2.21 1.74
CA VAL A 357 -2.74 2.69 2.10
C VAL A 357 -1.68 1.76 1.54
N GLY A 358 -0.49 2.28 1.25
CA GLY A 358 0.66 1.43 0.92
C GLY A 358 0.94 0.41 2.04
N SER A 359 1.34 -0.80 1.68
CA SER A 359 1.81 -1.81 2.62
C SER A 359 3.05 -1.35 3.42
N PRO A 360 4.00 -0.55 2.86
CA PRO A 360 5.10 -0.01 3.67
C PRO A 360 4.73 0.88 4.83
N PRO A 361 3.85 1.91 4.70
CA PRO A 361 3.35 2.61 5.86
C PRO A 361 2.77 1.68 6.93
N VAL A 362 2.04 0.63 6.57
CA VAL A 362 1.47 -0.33 7.53
C VAL A 362 2.59 -1.07 8.27
N VAL A 363 3.55 -1.65 7.54
CA VAL A 363 4.68 -2.39 8.11
C VAL A 363 5.55 -1.48 8.97
N LEU A 364 6.02 -0.35 8.43
CA LEU A 364 6.90 0.58 9.11
C LEU A 364 6.25 1.20 10.34
N ASN A 365 4.98 1.59 10.28
CA ASN A 365 4.26 2.11 11.44
C ASN A 365 4.18 1.04 12.54
N THR A 366 3.81 -0.19 12.17
CA THR A 366 3.68 -1.29 13.12
C THR A 366 5.00 -1.66 13.79
N VAL A 367 6.10 -1.75 13.03
CA VAL A 367 7.41 -2.14 13.58
C VAL A 367 8.08 -0.99 14.32
N ASN A 368 8.05 0.22 13.76
CA ASN A 368 8.82 1.36 14.30
C ASN A 368 8.12 2.09 15.45
N MET A 369 6.80 1.95 15.56
CA MET A 369 6.02 2.54 16.67
C MET A 369 5.64 1.50 17.74
N TRP A 370 6.23 0.30 17.67
CA TRP A 370 6.01 -0.76 18.66
C TRP A 370 6.54 -0.41 20.04
#